data_AF-A0A919A0C8-F1
#
_entry.id   AF-A0A919A0C8-F1
#
_cell.length_a   1.000
_cell.length_b   1.000
_cell.length_c   1.000
_cell.angle_alpha   90.00
_cell.angle_beta   90.00
_cell.angle_gamma   90.00
#
_symmetry.space_group_name_H-M   'P 1'
#
loop_
_entity.id
_entity.type
_entity.pdbx_description
1 polymer ?
#
loop_
_entity_poly.entity_id
_entity_poly.type
_entity_poly.pdbx_seq_one_letter_code
_entity_poly.pdbx_strand_id
1 'polypeptide(L)'
;MEPQTEAFTELDIHLSIGQARTDIDDLDLGIIRLLRMRRAVSQRIQRTRLRADGPQIDPGREDDIARVYRSHFGDSGDDVAAAVLRACRS
;
A
#
# COMPACT_ATOMS: atom_id res chain seq x y z
N MET A 1 18.58 -31.50 -12.11
CA MET A 1 18.51 -30.04 -11.94
C MET A 1 17.47 -29.57 -12.94
N GLU A 2 16.34 -29.04 -12.47
CA GLU A 2 15.11 -28.90 -13.27
C GLU A 2 15.23 -27.82 -14.36
N PRO A 3 14.79 -28.11 -15.60
CA PRO A 3 14.80 -27.18 -16.72
C PRO A 3 13.74 -26.07 -16.63
N GLN A 4 13.00 -25.98 -15.51
CA GLN A 4 11.91 -25.02 -15.33
C GLN A 4 12.37 -23.68 -14.74
N THR A 5 13.55 -23.63 -14.12
CA THR A 5 14.10 -22.38 -13.53
C THR A 5 14.68 -21.43 -14.58
N GLU A 6 15.24 -21.95 -15.68
CA GLU A 6 15.84 -21.11 -16.73
C GLU A 6 14.80 -20.44 -17.66
N ALA A 7 13.61 -21.03 -17.79
CA ALA A 7 12.54 -20.50 -18.64
C ALA A 7 11.95 -19.17 -18.13
N PHE A 8 12.03 -18.89 -16.83
CA PHE A 8 11.59 -17.62 -16.26
C PHE A 8 12.59 -16.48 -16.50
N THR A 9 13.87 -16.79 -16.69
CA THR A 9 14.94 -15.79 -16.88
C THR A 9 15.09 -15.29 -18.33
N GLU A 10 14.61 -16.04 -19.33
CA GLU A 10 14.77 -15.67 -20.75
C GLU A 10 13.60 -14.80 -21.27
N LEU A 11 12.45 -14.83 -20.60
CA LEU A 11 11.31 -13.95 -20.87
C LEU A 11 11.52 -12.49 -20.42
N ASP A 12 12.59 -12.21 -19.67
CA ASP A 12 12.86 -10.91 -19.04
C ASP A 12 13.73 -9.96 -19.89
N ILE A 13 14.20 -10.38 -21.07
CA ILE A 13 15.20 -9.63 -21.86
C ILE A 13 14.59 -8.50 -22.73
N HIS A 14 13.26 -8.45 -22.91
CA HIS A 14 12.64 -7.53 -23.88
C HIS A 14 11.56 -6.60 -23.34
N LEU A 15 11.42 -6.41 -22.03
CA LEU A 15 10.59 -5.30 -21.56
C LEU A 15 11.36 -4.00 -21.85
N SER A 16 10.96 -3.29 -22.91
CA SER A 16 11.53 -1.97 -23.18
C SER A 16 11.29 -1.05 -21.98
N ILE A 17 12.18 -0.08 -21.75
CA ILE A 17 12.00 0.94 -20.72
C ILE A 17 10.61 1.61 -20.84
N GLY A 18 10.08 1.73 -22.06
CA GLY A 18 8.74 2.23 -22.31
C GLY A 18 7.65 1.34 -21.71
N GLN A 19 7.70 0.03 -21.97
CA GLN A 19 6.75 -0.93 -21.39
C GLN A 19 6.84 -0.99 -19.88
N ALA A 20 8.07 -1.03 -19.32
CA ALA A 20 8.27 -1.01 -17.87
C ALA A 20 7.67 0.24 -17.20
N ARG A 21 7.73 1.40 -17.86
CA ARG A 21 7.10 2.63 -17.36
C ARG A 21 5.59 2.57 -17.42
N THR A 22 5.02 2.04 -18.51
CA THR A 22 3.58 1.81 -18.59
C THR A 22 3.09 0.87 -17.48
N ASP A 23 3.83 -0.19 -17.19
CA ASP A 23 3.50 -1.09 -16.08
C ASP A 23 3.54 -0.37 -14.73
N ILE A 24 4.52 0.51 -14.49
CA ILE A 24 4.57 1.36 -13.30
C ILE A 24 3.34 2.29 -13.24
N ASP A 25 3.00 2.95 -14.34
CA ASP A 25 1.85 3.87 -14.39
C ASP A 25 0.54 3.11 -14.05
N ASP A 26 0.36 1.90 -14.57
CA ASP A 26 -0.80 1.05 -14.28
C ASP A 26 -0.82 0.58 -12.81
N LEU A 27 0.34 0.22 -12.27
CA LEU A 27 0.48 -0.12 -10.85
C LEU A 27 0.14 1.07 -9.96
N ASP A 28 0.58 2.27 -10.31
CA ASP A 28 0.29 3.49 -9.57
C ASP A 28 -1.22 3.82 -9.58
N LEU A 29 -1.89 3.64 -10.72
CA LEU A 29 -3.35 3.73 -10.79
C LEU A 29 -4.03 2.69 -9.89
N GLY A 30 -3.49 1.48 -9.83
CA GLY A 30 -3.92 0.43 -8.90
C GLY A 30 -3.77 0.85 -7.44
N ILE A 31 -2.61 1.40 -7.05
CA ILE A 31 -2.34 1.90 -5.70
C ILE A 31 -3.29 3.04 -5.34
N ILE A 32 -3.51 4.01 -6.24
CA ILE A 32 -4.45 5.12 -6.03
C ILE A 32 -5.86 4.59 -5.77
N ARG A 33 -6.31 3.59 -6.54
CA ARG A 33 -7.62 2.97 -6.35
C ARG A 33 -7.73 2.31 -4.97
N LEU A 34 -6.71 1.56 -4.56
CA LEU A 34 -6.67 0.91 -3.24
C LEU A 34 -6.67 1.94 -2.10
N LEU A 35 -5.91 3.03 -2.23
CA LEU A 35 -5.89 4.11 -1.24
C LEU A 35 -7.24 4.82 -1.10
N ARG A 36 -7.95 5.05 -2.21
CA ARG A 36 -9.32 5.59 -2.17
C ARG A 36 -10.28 4.67 -1.41
N MET A 37 -10.21 3.36 -1.68
CA MET A 37 -11.03 2.36 -0.98
C MET A 37 -10.69 2.33 0.51
N ARG A 38 -9.40 2.32 0.85
CA ARG A 38 -8.93 2.37 2.24
C ARG A 38 -9.42 3.62 2.96
N ARG A 39 -9.34 4.80 2.33
CA ARG A 39 -9.85 6.07 2.88
C ARG A 39 -11.34 6.01 3.16
N ALA A 40 -12.14 5.46 2.23
CA ALA A 40 -13.58 5.30 2.44
C ALA A 40 -13.90 4.43 3.67
N VAL A 41 -13.14 3.35 3.89
CA VAL A 41 -13.24 2.51 5.09
C VAL A 41 -12.80 3.26 6.34
N SER A 42 -11.66 3.97 6.31
CA SER A 42 -11.19 4.79 7.42
C SER A 42 -12.21 5.85 7.85
N GLN A 43 -12.83 6.54 6.89
CA GLN A 43 -13.88 7.53 7.15
C GLN A 43 -15.15 6.89 7.71
N ARG A 44 -15.51 5.67 7.29
CA ARG A 44 -16.63 4.92 7.88
C ARG A 44 -16.36 4.59 9.35
N ILE A 45 -15.14 4.12 9.66
CA ILE A 45 -14.73 3.82 11.04
C ILE A 45 -14.78 5.09 11.91
N GLN A 46 -14.20 6.20 11.43
CA GLN A 46 -14.20 7.47 12.16
C GLN A 46 -15.62 7.97 12.44
N ARG A 47 -16.52 7.92 11.45
CA ARG A 47 -17.94 8.29 11.64
C ARG A 47 -18.64 7.42 12.68
N THR A 48 -18.35 6.13 12.71
CA THR A 48 -18.89 5.23 13.74
C THR A 48 -18.37 5.59 15.13
N ARG A 49 -17.08 5.93 15.26
CA ARG A 49 -16.48 6.34 16.56
C ARG A 49 -17.07 7.64 17.09
N LEU A 50 -17.20 8.66 16.24
CA LEU A 50 -17.79 9.94 16.62
C LEU A 50 -19.25 9.80 17.09
N ARG A 51 -20.01 8.87 16.50
CA ARG A 51 -21.38 8.56 16.94
C ARG A 51 -21.44 7.83 18.28
N ALA A 52 -20.36 7.16 18.67
CA ALA A 52 -20.27 6.35 19.88
C ALA A 52 -19.56 7.09 21.03
N ASP A 53 -19.34 8.41 20.91
CA ASP A 53 -18.60 9.24 21.86
C ASP A 53 -17.17 8.74 22.13
N GLY A 54 -16.60 8.01 21.17
CA GLY A 54 -15.27 7.42 21.26
C GLY A 54 -14.17 8.36 20.74
N PRO A 55 -12.89 8.11 21.10
CA PRO A 55 -11.77 8.91 20.64
C PRO A 55 -11.61 8.89 19.11
N GLN A 56 -11.33 10.05 18.52
CA GLN A 56 -11.19 10.23 17.08
C GLN A 56 -9.99 9.45 16.50
N ILE A 57 -8.95 9.22 17.31
CA ILE A 57 -7.69 8.59 16.94
C ILE A 57 -7.38 7.45 17.93
N ASP A 58 -6.77 6.38 17.42
CA ASP A 58 -6.34 5.22 18.19
C ASP A 58 -4.85 4.98 17.90
N PRO A 59 -3.94 5.50 18.74
CA PRO A 59 -2.49 5.42 18.52
C PRO A 59 -1.98 3.99 18.38
N GLY A 60 -2.52 3.04 19.16
CA GLY A 60 -2.12 1.63 19.07
C GLY A 60 -2.43 1.04 17.69
N ARG A 61 -3.52 1.49 17.05
CA ARG A 61 -3.83 1.08 15.69
C ARG A 61 -2.87 1.68 14.65
N GLU A 62 -2.32 2.86 14.89
CA GLU A 62 -1.35 3.47 13.97
C GLU A 62 -0.01 2.73 14.00
N ASP A 63 0.44 2.35 15.19
CA ASP A 63 1.65 1.54 15.40
C ASP A 63 1.52 0.17 14.74
N ASP A 64 0.35 -0.47 14.84
CA ASP A 64 0.06 -1.72 14.14
C ASP A 64 0.21 -1.59 12.63
N ILE A 65 -0.27 -0.47 12.07
CA ILE A 65 -0.18 -0.21 10.63
C ILE A 65 1.28 0.00 10.25
N ALA A 66 2.02 0.82 10.99
CA ALA A 66 3.44 1.06 10.74
C ALA A 66 4.24 -0.26 10.75
N ARG A 67 3.98 -1.14 11.72
CA ARG A 67 4.61 -2.46 11.81
C ARG A 67 4.33 -3.33 10.57
N VAL A 68 3.11 -3.33 10.04
CA VAL A 68 2.78 -4.07 8.81
C VAL A 68 3.55 -3.55 7.61
N TYR A 69 3.63 -2.23 7.43
CA TYR A 69 4.42 -1.69 6.31
C TYR A 69 5.92 -1.95 6.50
N ARG A 70 6.44 -1.80 7.73
CA ARG A 70 7.85 -2.12 8.04
C ARG A 70 8.19 -3.59 7.75
N SER A 71 7.28 -4.53 8.01
CA SER A 71 7.53 -5.94 7.68
C SER A 71 7.60 -6.25 6.18
N HIS A 72 7.07 -5.37 5.33
CA HIS A 72 7.09 -5.53 3.86
C HIS A 72 8.14 -4.66 3.16
N PHE A 73 8.44 -3.47 3.70
CA PHE A 73 9.30 -2.47 3.04
C PHE A 73 10.56 -2.14 3.84
N GLY A 74 10.82 -2.84 4.95
CA GLY A 74 11.94 -2.55 5.85
C GLY A 74 11.82 -1.14 6.43
N ASP A 75 12.95 -0.44 6.57
CA ASP A 75 13.01 0.90 7.17
C ASP A 75 12.13 1.92 6.42
N SER A 76 12.03 1.80 5.09
CA SER A 76 11.16 2.68 4.28
C SER A 76 9.66 2.47 4.56
N GLY A 77 9.29 1.36 5.21
CA GLY A 77 7.90 1.05 5.53
C GLY A 77 7.26 2.03 6.50
N ASP A 78 8.03 2.66 7.38
CA ASP A 78 7.51 3.69 8.27
C ASP A 78 7.05 4.93 7.51
N ASP A 79 7.85 5.37 6.52
CA ASP A 79 7.52 6.50 5.67
C ASP A 79 6.29 6.23 4.79
N VAL A 80 6.21 5.01 4.24
CA VAL A 80 5.04 4.56 3.48
C VAL A 80 3.79 4.53 4.37
N ALA A 81 3.87 3.94 5.56
CA ALA A 81 2.76 3.93 6.51
C ALA A 81 2.30 5.34 6.86
N ALA A 82 3.24 6.24 7.16
CA ALA A 82 2.95 7.62 7.49
C ALA A 82 2.25 8.34 6.32
N ALA A 83 2.71 8.14 5.08
CA ALA A 83 2.07 8.71 3.89
C ALA A 83 0.64 8.18 3.69
N VAL A 84 0.43 6.87 3.80
CA VAL A 84 -0.88 6.22 3.69
C VAL A 84 -1.84 6.73 4.77
N LEU A 85 -1.37 6.82 6.00
CA LEU A 85 -2.16 7.32 7.13
C LEU A 85 -2.57 8.78 6.92
N ARG A 86 -1.64 9.65 6.50
CA ARG A 86 -1.96 11.05 6.15
C ARG A 86 -2.99 11.14 5.03
N ALA A 87 -2.80 10.37 3.94
CA ALA A 87 -3.70 10.38 2.80
C ALA A 87 -5.14 9.93 3.15
N CYS A 88 -5.29 8.99 4.10
CA CYS A 88 -6.59 8.41 4.47
C CYS A 88 -7.31 9.10 5.63
N ARG A 89 -6.65 10.01 6.35
CA ARG A 89 -7.26 10.76 7.48
C ARG A 89 -7.93 12.06 7.07
N SER A 90 -7.58 12.59 5.90
CA SER A 90 -8.23 13.79 5.34
C SER A 90 -9.65 13.53 4.86
#